data_AF-A0A3D2XUU8-F1
#
_entry.id   AF-A0A3D2XUU8-F1
#
_cell.length_a   1.000
_cell.length_b   1.000
_cell.length_c   1.000
_cell.angle_alpha   90.00
_cell.angle_beta   90.00
_cell.angle_gamma   90.00
#
_symmetry.space_group_name_H-M   'P 1'
#
loop_
_entity.id
_entity.type
_entity.pdbx_description
1 polymer ?
#
loop_
_entity_poly.entity_id
_entity_poly.type
_entity_poly.pdbx_seq_one_letter_code
_entity_poly.pdbx_strand_id
1 'polypeptide(L)'
;MLKPLLAVAIAGAFATASTITLAATPKLNDKQYFSQPSLDVVVFSNWYNGLFGDSKISGVELIHFGERTATNGDVRLSATPEQWDPIPTFVERKVDQASGTISATLAYPEYDFTYTITARPINNGVEITLSSPNPLPPALEGKAGFNMEFLPATYMETSFLADGKPGSFPLYPTGVKEIIGEHEPQPLATGQHLVLAPESPQKRVSIKSESLPLALYDGRAKAQNGWYVVRGLLPAGKSGTLAKWQLTASTDDNWLRAPVIGHSQVGYLPQQTKRAVI
;
A
#
# COMPACT_ATOMS: atom_id res chain seq x y z
N MET A 1 10.00 -32.43 -66.38
CA MET A 1 10.47 -32.79 -65.02
C MET A 1 10.86 -31.50 -64.31
N LEU A 2 10.56 -31.42 -63.00
CA LEU A 2 10.75 -30.33 -62.03
C LEU A 2 9.76 -29.14 -62.09
N LYS A 3 8.79 -29.18 -61.17
CA LYS A 3 8.02 -28.04 -60.64
C LYS A 3 8.82 -27.38 -59.49
N PRO A 4 8.68 -26.07 -59.23
CA PRO A 4 9.32 -25.42 -58.08
C PRO A 4 8.56 -25.76 -56.78
N LEU A 5 9.32 -26.03 -55.72
CA LEU A 5 8.80 -26.17 -54.36
C LEU A 5 8.29 -24.82 -53.85
N LEU A 6 7.02 -24.78 -53.46
CA LEU A 6 6.44 -23.69 -52.68
C LEU A 6 6.68 -23.99 -51.20
N ALA A 7 7.59 -23.25 -50.56
CA ALA A 7 7.77 -23.32 -49.11
C ALA A 7 6.71 -22.45 -48.44
N VAL A 8 5.70 -23.08 -47.83
CA VAL A 8 4.73 -22.40 -46.96
C VAL A 8 5.28 -22.43 -45.54
N ALA A 9 5.74 -21.29 -45.05
CA ALA A 9 6.05 -21.10 -43.64
C ALA A 9 4.74 -20.83 -42.88
N ILE A 10 4.29 -21.79 -42.08
CA ILE A 10 3.20 -21.59 -41.12
C ILE A 10 3.83 -20.98 -39.87
N ALA A 11 3.71 -19.67 -39.70
CA ALA A 11 3.98 -19.01 -38.43
C ALA A 11 2.84 -19.33 -37.45
N GLY A 12 3.05 -20.28 -36.55
CA GLY A 12 2.14 -20.58 -35.45
C GLY A 12 2.19 -19.47 -34.41
N ALA A 13 1.23 -18.56 -34.45
CA ALA A 13 0.99 -17.61 -33.37
C ALA A 13 0.39 -18.36 -32.17
N PHE A 14 1.21 -18.69 -31.18
CA PHE A 14 0.72 -19.02 -29.84
C PHE A 14 0.18 -17.72 -29.21
N ALA A 15 -1.09 -17.43 -29.46
CA ALA A 15 -1.86 -16.53 -28.63
C ALA A 15 -2.09 -17.26 -27.30
N THR A 16 -1.24 -17.04 -26.31
CA THR A 16 -1.58 -17.34 -24.92
C THR A 16 -2.77 -16.45 -24.59
N ALA A 17 -3.97 -17.02 -24.63
CA ALA A 17 -5.16 -16.38 -24.12
C ALA A 17 -4.92 -16.11 -22.63
N SER A 18 -4.67 -14.84 -22.29
CA SER A 18 -4.67 -14.39 -20.91
C SER A 18 -6.03 -14.76 -20.33
N THR A 19 -6.06 -15.74 -19.43
CA THR A 19 -7.25 -16.04 -18.65
C THR A 19 -7.65 -14.74 -17.95
N ILE A 20 -8.82 -14.21 -18.30
CA ILE A 20 -9.42 -13.08 -17.60
C ILE A 20 -9.82 -13.64 -16.23
N THR A 21 -8.93 -13.52 -15.25
CA THR A 21 -9.29 -13.77 -13.85
C THR A 21 -10.31 -12.70 -13.47
N LEU A 22 -11.54 -13.13 -13.14
CA LEU A 22 -12.59 -12.21 -12.74
C LEU A 22 -12.15 -11.54 -11.44
N ALA A 23 -12.21 -10.20 -11.37
CA ALA A 23 -11.83 -9.48 -10.17
C ALA A 23 -12.76 -9.88 -9.00
N ALA A 24 -12.19 -10.43 -7.93
CA ALA A 24 -12.93 -10.79 -6.72
C ALA A 24 -12.99 -9.60 -5.75
N THR A 25 -14.02 -9.57 -4.91
CA THR A 25 -14.13 -8.58 -3.83
C THR A 25 -13.65 -9.20 -2.52
N PRO A 26 -12.66 -8.62 -1.82
CA PRO A 26 -12.21 -9.12 -0.52
C PRO A 26 -13.35 -9.18 0.49
N LYS A 27 -13.48 -10.31 1.20
CA LYS A 27 -14.51 -10.50 2.21
C LYS A 27 -14.01 -10.04 3.57
N LEU A 28 -14.84 -9.28 4.29
CA LEU A 28 -14.61 -9.03 5.72
C LEU A 28 -14.77 -10.36 6.48
N ASN A 29 -13.77 -10.76 7.25
CA ASN A 29 -13.76 -12.03 7.97
C ASN A 29 -13.98 -11.86 9.48
N ASP A 30 -14.05 -12.98 10.21
CA ASP A 30 -14.26 -13.01 11.67
C ASP A 30 -13.08 -12.43 12.46
N LYS A 31 -11.88 -12.41 11.85
CA LYS A 31 -10.69 -11.74 12.38
C LYS A 31 -10.69 -10.23 12.07
N GLN A 32 -11.76 -9.72 11.48
CA GLN A 32 -12.03 -8.30 11.26
C GLN A 32 -11.04 -7.60 10.31
N TYR A 33 -10.61 -8.27 9.25
CA TYR A 33 -9.90 -7.66 8.12
C TYR A 33 -10.49 -8.16 6.79
N PHE A 34 -10.19 -7.47 5.69
CA PHE A 34 -10.64 -7.87 4.37
C PHE A 34 -9.68 -8.88 3.76
N SER A 35 -10.19 -10.01 3.26
CA SER A 35 -9.38 -11.11 2.79
C SER A 35 -9.93 -11.72 1.51
N GLN A 36 -9.02 -12.02 0.59
CA GLN A 36 -9.21 -12.92 -0.54
C GLN A 36 -7.88 -13.63 -0.84
N PRO A 37 -7.84 -14.66 -1.70
CA PRO A 37 -6.59 -15.28 -2.08
C PRO A 37 -5.56 -14.23 -2.52
N SER A 38 -4.31 -14.39 -2.06
CA SER A 38 -3.16 -13.49 -2.30
C SER A 38 -3.27 -12.05 -1.77
N LEU A 39 -4.38 -11.62 -1.16
CA LEU A 39 -4.55 -10.25 -0.70
C LEU A 39 -5.35 -10.18 0.61
N ASP A 40 -4.69 -9.64 1.64
CA ASP A 40 -5.36 -9.16 2.85
C ASP A 40 -5.17 -7.65 2.98
N VAL A 41 -6.24 -6.95 3.33
CA VAL A 41 -6.23 -5.53 3.70
C VAL A 41 -6.60 -5.40 5.17
N VAL A 42 -5.61 -5.01 5.96
CA VAL A 42 -5.73 -4.82 7.41
C VAL A 42 -5.96 -3.34 7.67
N VAL A 43 -6.92 -3.02 8.55
CA VAL A 43 -7.32 -1.63 8.82
C VAL A 43 -7.30 -1.41 10.32
N PHE A 44 -6.26 -0.71 10.80
CA PHE A 44 -6.03 -0.34 12.20
C PHE A 44 -6.18 -1.52 13.18
N SER A 45 -5.64 -2.70 12.83
CA SER A 45 -5.68 -3.89 13.71
C SER A 45 -4.53 -3.96 14.70
N ASN A 46 -3.55 -3.09 14.55
CA ASN A 46 -2.44 -2.86 15.47
C ASN A 46 -2.31 -1.34 15.71
N TRP A 47 -1.49 -0.95 16.69
CA TRP A 47 -1.21 0.46 16.97
C TRP A 47 0.27 0.68 17.27
N TYR A 48 0.74 1.92 17.05
CA TYR A 48 2.10 2.34 17.33
C TYR A 48 2.40 2.26 18.84
N ASN A 49 3.62 1.87 19.19
CA ASN A 49 4.02 1.67 20.58
C ASN A 49 4.51 2.96 21.26
N GLY A 50 3.92 4.13 21.00
CA GLY A 50 4.15 5.41 21.69
C GLY A 50 5.55 6.04 21.61
N LEU A 51 6.62 5.25 21.60
CA LEU A 51 8.01 5.66 21.48
C LEU A 51 8.41 5.87 20.02
N PHE A 52 7.83 5.10 19.10
CA PHE A 52 8.15 5.17 17.67
C PHE A 52 6.88 5.42 16.85
N GLY A 53 6.63 6.69 16.52
CA GLY A 53 5.47 7.12 15.75
C GLY A 53 5.37 6.44 14.38
N ASP A 54 6.51 6.16 13.79
CA ASP A 54 6.60 5.55 12.47
C ASP A 54 7.19 4.14 12.50
N SER A 55 6.57 3.27 13.30
CA SER A 55 7.00 1.88 13.47
C SER A 55 6.71 0.96 12.27
N LYS A 56 6.02 1.44 11.23
CA LYS A 56 5.60 0.65 10.05
C LYS A 56 4.69 -0.55 10.38
N ILE A 57 3.76 -0.37 11.33
CA ILE A 57 2.92 -1.47 11.88
C ILE A 57 1.44 -1.14 12.11
N SER A 58 0.91 -0.04 11.55
CA SER A 58 -0.47 0.40 11.84
C SER A 58 -1.07 1.13 10.62
N GLY A 59 -2.27 1.68 10.78
CA GLY A 59 -3.03 2.31 9.69
C GLY A 59 -3.73 1.30 8.80
N VAL A 60 -3.92 1.66 7.54
CA VAL A 60 -4.25 0.69 6.48
C VAL A 60 -2.96 -0.01 6.03
N GLU A 61 -2.99 -1.34 5.98
CA GLU A 61 -1.86 -2.19 5.61
C GLU A 61 -2.28 -3.18 4.51
N LEU A 62 -1.32 -3.55 3.64
CA LEU A 62 -1.50 -4.58 2.63
C LEU A 62 -0.57 -5.75 2.92
N ILE A 63 -1.16 -6.95 3.02
CA ILE A 63 -0.44 -8.21 2.93
C ILE A 63 -0.74 -8.77 1.55
N HIS A 64 0.26 -8.75 0.67
CA HIS A 64 0.15 -9.09 -0.74
C HIS A 64 1.06 -10.27 -1.03
N PHE A 65 0.51 -11.36 -1.57
CA PHE A 65 1.20 -12.64 -1.77
C PHE A 65 1.95 -13.15 -0.52
N GLY A 66 1.35 -12.94 0.66
CA GLY A 66 1.88 -13.42 1.94
C GLY A 66 2.92 -12.51 2.61
N GLU A 67 3.28 -11.40 1.97
CA GLU A 67 4.24 -10.41 2.48
C GLU A 67 3.54 -9.08 2.80
N ARG A 68 3.91 -8.41 3.90
CA ARG A 68 3.41 -7.06 4.17
C ARG A 68 4.16 -6.05 3.30
N THR A 69 3.52 -5.59 2.23
CA THR A 69 4.13 -4.72 1.23
C THR A 69 3.75 -3.24 1.42
N ALA A 70 2.69 -2.95 2.17
CA ALA A 70 2.30 -1.58 2.50
C ALA A 70 1.76 -1.44 3.93
N THR A 71 1.91 -0.26 4.52
CA THR A 71 1.49 0.07 5.90
C THR A 71 1.28 1.57 6.06
N ASN A 72 0.96 2.01 7.28
CA ASN A 72 0.82 3.41 7.68
C ASN A 72 -0.16 4.21 6.83
N GLY A 73 -1.23 3.55 6.37
CA GLY A 73 -2.37 4.20 5.75
C GLY A 73 -3.11 5.12 6.71
N ASP A 74 -2.63 6.36 6.89
CA ASP A 74 -3.14 7.29 7.90
C ASP A 74 -2.82 8.76 7.55
N VAL A 75 -3.36 9.71 8.33
CA VAL A 75 -2.94 11.12 8.24
C VAL A 75 -1.57 11.31 8.86
N ARG A 76 -0.70 11.97 8.12
CA ARG A 76 0.65 12.35 8.54
C ARG A 76 0.89 13.83 8.28
N LEU A 77 1.72 14.46 9.11
CA LEU A 77 2.08 15.88 8.99
C LEU A 77 3.34 16.13 8.15
N SER A 78 4.07 15.08 7.75
CA SER A 78 5.23 15.14 6.86
C SER A 78 5.03 14.26 5.62
N ALA A 79 5.70 14.63 4.51
CA ALA A 79 5.62 13.90 3.25
C ALA A 79 6.23 12.51 3.37
N THR A 80 7.34 12.42 4.08
CA THR A 80 8.05 11.17 4.38
C THR A 80 8.28 11.13 5.88
N PRO A 81 7.33 10.60 6.66
CA PRO A 81 7.46 10.54 8.12
C PRO A 81 8.70 9.77 8.56
N GLU A 82 9.28 10.20 9.68
CA GLU A 82 10.35 9.52 10.40
C GLU A 82 9.86 8.91 11.72
N GLN A 83 10.74 8.13 12.36
CA GLN A 83 10.48 7.41 13.62
C GLN A 83 9.88 8.29 14.73
N TRP A 84 10.23 9.57 14.77
CA TRP A 84 9.85 10.53 15.81
C TRP A 84 8.81 11.55 15.32
N ASP A 85 8.40 11.50 14.05
CA ASP A 85 7.42 12.42 13.53
C ASP A 85 6.05 12.21 14.20
N PRO A 86 5.28 13.29 14.42
CA PRO A 86 4.05 13.24 15.17
C PRO A 86 2.99 12.37 14.49
N ILE A 87 2.35 11.54 15.30
CA ILE A 87 1.26 10.66 14.89
C ILE A 87 -0.04 11.10 15.54
N PRO A 88 -1.20 10.81 14.93
CA PRO A 88 -2.46 11.03 15.60
C PRO A 88 -2.57 10.14 16.84
N THR A 89 -3.43 10.54 17.77
CA THR A 89 -3.97 9.69 18.82
C THR A 89 -5.08 8.82 18.25
N PHE A 90 -5.03 7.52 18.55
CA PHE A 90 -6.12 6.60 18.23
C PHE A 90 -7.28 6.78 19.19
N VAL A 91 -8.50 6.95 18.67
CA VAL A 91 -9.71 7.16 19.48
C VAL A 91 -10.52 5.88 19.56
N GLU A 92 -10.96 5.37 18.41
CA GLU A 92 -11.76 4.16 18.34
C GLU A 92 -11.64 3.45 16.99
N ARG A 93 -12.00 2.17 16.98
CA ARG A 93 -12.21 1.38 15.77
C ARG A 93 -13.53 0.64 15.85
N LYS A 94 -14.27 0.65 14.74
CA LYS A 94 -15.57 -0.01 14.59
C LYS A 94 -15.54 -0.90 13.36
N VAL A 95 -16.19 -2.06 13.49
CA VAL A 95 -16.33 -3.05 12.42
C VAL A 95 -17.81 -3.33 12.27
N ASP A 96 -18.37 -2.97 11.12
CA ASP A 96 -19.75 -3.25 10.76
C ASP A 96 -19.77 -4.42 9.77
N GLN A 97 -20.15 -5.59 10.27
CA GLN A 97 -20.27 -6.80 9.47
C GLN A 97 -21.43 -6.74 8.47
N ALA A 98 -22.52 -6.03 8.81
CA ALA A 98 -23.69 -5.94 7.95
C ALA A 98 -23.42 -5.08 6.71
N SER A 99 -22.67 -3.97 6.88
CA SER A 99 -22.26 -3.12 5.76
C SER A 99 -20.88 -3.46 5.18
N GLY A 100 -20.19 -4.47 5.73
CA GLY A 100 -18.84 -4.88 5.31
C GLY A 100 -17.83 -3.75 5.43
N THR A 101 -17.81 -3.03 6.56
CA THR A 101 -17.04 -1.78 6.70
C THR A 101 -16.17 -1.80 7.95
N ILE A 102 -14.96 -1.26 7.83
CA ILE A 102 -14.09 -0.98 8.98
C ILE A 102 -13.83 0.51 9.02
N SER A 103 -14.03 1.15 10.18
CA SER A 103 -13.73 2.56 10.40
C SER A 103 -12.85 2.76 11.62
N ALA A 104 -11.88 3.67 11.54
CA ALA A 104 -11.06 4.10 12.66
C ALA A 104 -11.14 5.63 12.79
N THR A 105 -11.42 6.09 14.01
CA THR A 105 -11.43 7.52 14.36
C THR A 105 -10.14 7.84 15.09
N LEU A 106 -9.50 8.92 14.66
CA LEU A 106 -8.22 9.39 15.14
C LEU A 106 -8.26 10.90 15.33
N ALA A 107 -7.35 11.42 16.14
CA ALA A 107 -7.27 12.85 16.40
C ALA A 107 -5.84 13.33 16.52
N TYR A 108 -5.59 14.59 16.14
CA TYR A 108 -4.47 15.36 16.63
C TYR A 108 -5.01 16.40 17.64
N PRO A 109 -5.00 16.09 18.94
CA PRO A 109 -5.63 16.95 19.96
C PRO A 109 -5.04 18.36 20.03
N GLU A 110 -3.72 18.48 19.81
CA GLU A 110 -3.01 19.77 19.81
C GLU A 110 -3.52 20.74 18.72
N TYR A 111 -4.16 20.22 17.68
CA TYR A 111 -4.72 21.01 16.58
C TYR A 111 -6.24 21.04 16.57
N ASP A 112 -6.92 20.42 17.55
CA ASP A 112 -8.39 20.20 17.52
C ASP A 112 -8.86 19.56 16.21
N PHE A 113 -8.08 18.61 15.70
CA PHE A 113 -8.37 17.93 14.43
C PHE A 113 -8.73 16.48 14.67
N THR A 114 -10.01 16.14 14.50
CA THR A 114 -10.50 14.75 14.57
C THR A 114 -10.97 14.31 13.19
N TYR A 115 -10.65 13.09 12.79
CA TYR A 115 -11.06 12.53 11.51
C TYR A 115 -11.34 11.04 11.63
N THR A 116 -11.99 10.48 10.61
CA THR A 116 -12.30 9.07 10.50
C THR A 116 -11.85 8.55 9.15
N ILE A 117 -11.11 7.43 9.17
CA ILE A 117 -10.77 6.66 7.99
C ILE A 117 -11.72 5.46 7.93
N THR A 118 -12.39 5.31 6.80
CA THR A 118 -13.35 4.23 6.54
C THR A 118 -12.88 3.43 5.32
N ALA A 119 -12.83 2.10 5.45
CA ALA A 119 -12.51 1.18 4.38
C ALA A 119 -13.73 0.32 4.03
N ARG A 120 -14.04 0.22 2.73
CA ARG A 120 -15.10 -0.63 2.16
C ARG A 120 -14.50 -1.50 1.07
N PRO A 121 -14.88 -2.77 0.94
CA PRO A 121 -14.31 -3.65 -0.06
C PRO A 121 -14.80 -3.26 -1.45
N ILE A 122 -13.89 -3.30 -2.41
CA ILE A 122 -14.16 -3.16 -3.85
C ILE A 122 -13.46 -4.31 -4.58
N ASN A 123 -13.69 -4.43 -5.88
CA ASN A 123 -12.98 -5.42 -6.68
C ASN A 123 -11.47 -5.25 -6.55
N ASN A 124 -10.79 -6.33 -6.15
CA ASN A 124 -9.35 -6.42 -5.94
C ASN A 124 -8.77 -5.47 -4.89
N GLY A 125 -9.56 -5.02 -3.91
CA GLY A 125 -9.04 -4.20 -2.81
C GLY A 125 -10.10 -3.49 -1.99
N VAL A 126 -9.83 -2.24 -1.63
CA VAL A 126 -10.71 -1.40 -0.82
C VAL A 126 -10.82 0.02 -1.35
N GLU A 127 -11.98 0.62 -1.17
CA GLU A 127 -12.14 2.07 -1.18
C GLU A 127 -11.87 2.60 0.23
N ILE A 128 -10.99 3.59 0.33
CA ILE A 128 -10.62 4.27 1.56
C ILE A 128 -11.16 5.69 1.49
N THR A 129 -12.01 6.05 2.44
CA THR A 129 -12.54 7.40 2.59
C THR A 129 -12.03 8.00 3.89
N LEU A 130 -11.45 9.18 3.79
CA LEU A 130 -11.09 10.00 4.94
C LEU A 130 -12.08 11.14 5.08
N SER A 131 -12.68 11.27 6.25
CA SER A 131 -13.65 12.34 6.54
C SER A 131 -13.40 13.01 7.88
N SER A 132 -13.72 14.30 7.98
CA SER A 132 -13.66 15.08 9.22
C SER A 132 -14.96 15.86 9.42
N PRO A 133 -15.51 15.95 10.65
CA PRO A 133 -16.68 16.78 10.92
C PRO A 133 -16.38 18.28 10.73
N ASN A 134 -15.13 18.69 11.02
CA ASN A 134 -14.69 20.08 10.93
C ASN A 134 -13.72 20.27 9.76
N PRO A 135 -13.60 21.50 9.21
CA PRO A 135 -12.52 21.83 8.28
C PRO A 135 -11.15 21.56 8.88
N LEU A 136 -10.16 21.35 8.00
CA LEU A 136 -8.77 21.25 8.42
C LEU A 136 -8.35 22.55 9.13
N PRO A 137 -7.75 22.50 10.34
CA PRO A 137 -7.26 23.69 11.01
C PRO A 137 -6.18 24.42 10.19
N PRO A 138 -6.12 25.76 10.21
CA PRO A 138 -5.15 26.53 9.44
C PRO A 138 -3.68 26.10 9.65
N ALA A 139 -3.33 25.67 10.87
CA ALA A 139 -1.99 25.21 11.20
C ALA A 139 -1.55 23.93 10.47
N LEU A 140 -2.52 23.15 9.97
CA LEU A 140 -2.33 21.89 9.27
C LEU A 140 -2.49 22.02 7.75
N GLU A 141 -2.93 23.17 7.24
CA GLU A 141 -3.05 23.41 5.80
C GLU A 141 -1.69 23.28 5.09
N GLY A 142 -1.66 22.56 3.98
CA GLY A 142 -0.42 22.24 3.26
C GLY A 142 0.51 21.24 3.98
N LYS A 143 0.17 20.81 5.20
CA LYS A 143 0.96 19.87 6.01
C LYS A 143 0.28 18.53 6.20
N ALA A 144 -0.99 18.49 6.57
CA ALA A 144 -1.70 17.23 6.77
C ALA A 144 -1.99 16.57 5.41
N GLY A 145 -1.58 15.32 5.27
CA GLY A 145 -1.85 14.50 4.11
C GLY A 145 -2.21 13.08 4.51
N PHE A 146 -3.05 12.43 3.72
CA PHE A 146 -3.25 10.99 3.83
C PHE A 146 -2.10 10.29 3.12
N ASN A 147 -1.40 9.42 3.83
CA ASN A 147 -0.22 8.70 3.34
C ASN A 147 -0.51 7.20 3.29
N MET A 148 0.13 6.51 2.36
CA MET A 148 0.33 5.05 2.37
C MET A 148 1.81 4.80 2.10
N GLU A 149 2.42 3.87 2.84
CA GLU A 149 3.85 3.61 2.75
C GLU A 149 4.12 2.21 2.22
N PHE A 150 5.09 2.07 1.31
CA PHE A 150 5.40 0.86 0.57
C PHE A 150 6.83 0.39 0.80
N LEU A 151 6.99 -0.91 1.10
CA LEU A 151 8.26 -1.52 1.51
C LEU A 151 9.29 -1.44 0.38
N PRO A 152 10.43 -0.75 0.56
CA PRO A 152 11.39 -0.57 -0.53
C PRO A 152 11.92 -1.87 -1.13
N ALA A 153 12.21 -2.88 -0.30
CA ALA A 153 12.69 -4.18 -0.78
C ALA A 153 11.71 -4.91 -1.74
N THR A 154 10.43 -4.56 -1.71
CA THR A 154 9.44 -5.06 -2.67
C THR A 154 9.58 -4.37 -4.02
N TYR A 155 9.79 -3.05 -4.02
CA TYR A 155 9.60 -2.18 -5.19
C TYR A 155 10.89 -1.63 -5.81
N MET A 156 12.04 -1.67 -5.14
CA MET A 156 13.33 -1.27 -5.74
C MET A 156 13.54 -1.98 -7.08
N GLU A 157 14.05 -1.23 -8.07
CA GLU A 157 14.33 -1.70 -9.43
C GLU A 157 13.09 -2.14 -10.23
N THR A 158 11.88 -1.83 -9.73
CA THR A 158 10.63 -1.96 -10.48
C THR A 158 10.22 -0.63 -11.10
N SER A 159 9.29 -0.67 -12.05
CA SER A 159 8.69 0.53 -12.64
C SER A 159 7.46 1.02 -11.87
N PHE A 160 7.03 2.24 -12.15
CA PHE A 160 5.70 2.73 -11.79
C PHE A 160 5.08 3.50 -12.95
N LEU A 161 3.75 3.66 -12.93
CA LEU A 161 3.02 4.57 -13.80
C LEU A 161 2.35 5.64 -12.96
N ALA A 162 2.48 6.91 -13.37
CA ALA A 162 1.70 8.03 -12.85
C ALA A 162 0.86 8.63 -13.98
N ASP A 163 -0.46 8.43 -13.92
CA ASP A 163 -1.40 8.74 -15.01
C ASP A 163 -0.91 8.18 -16.36
N GLY A 164 -0.40 6.95 -16.34
CA GLY A 164 0.15 6.24 -17.51
C GLY A 164 1.57 6.65 -17.91
N LYS A 165 2.17 7.68 -17.30
CA LYS A 165 3.55 8.07 -17.55
C LYS A 165 4.51 7.16 -16.76
N PRO A 166 5.47 6.50 -17.42
CA PRO A 166 6.38 5.60 -16.74
C PRO A 166 7.44 6.34 -15.93
N GLY A 167 7.83 5.73 -14.82
CA GLY A 167 9.00 6.04 -14.01
C GLY A 167 9.56 4.78 -13.36
N SER A 168 10.59 4.92 -12.53
CA SER A 168 11.28 3.78 -11.89
C SER A 168 11.56 4.05 -10.42
N PHE A 169 11.45 3.00 -9.61
CA PHE A 169 11.93 3.00 -8.23
C PHE A 169 13.44 2.75 -8.20
N PRO A 170 14.26 3.71 -7.77
CA PRO A 170 15.71 3.55 -7.83
C PRO A 170 16.21 2.65 -6.70
N LEU A 171 17.31 1.92 -6.93
CA LEU A 171 17.95 1.10 -5.89
C LEU A 171 18.42 1.98 -4.73
N TYR A 172 19.00 3.14 -5.03
CA TYR A 172 19.40 4.16 -4.05
C TYR A 172 18.55 5.42 -4.22
N PRO A 173 18.23 6.16 -3.14
CA PRO A 173 17.53 7.43 -3.29
C PRO A 173 18.30 8.36 -4.22
N THR A 174 17.58 8.97 -5.16
CA THR A 174 18.13 9.92 -6.12
C THR A 174 17.73 11.34 -5.75
N GLY A 175 18.59 12.31 -6.04
CA GLY A 175 18.36 13.73 -5.74
C GLY A 175 19.06 14.19 -4.46
N VAL A 176 18.75 15.41 -4.05
CA VAL A 176 19.32 16.01 -2.83
C VAL A 176 18.66 15.36 -1.63
N LYS A 177 19.50 14.84 -0.71
CA LYS A 177 19.02 14.38 0.60
C LYS A 177 18.39 15.56 1.34
N GLU A 178 17.33 15.31 2.11
CA GLU A 178 16.72 16.34 2.95
C GLU A 178 17.77 17.09 3.77
N ILE A 179 17.62 18.42 3.79
CA ILE A 179 18.32 19.32 4.71
C ILE A 179 17.21 20.06 5.44
N ILE A 180 17.08 19.82 6.75
CA ILE A 180 16.00 20.38 7.58
C ILE A 180 15.93 21.89 7.40
N GLY A 181 14.79 22.39 6.93
CA GLY A 181 14.53 23.82 6.71
C GLY A 181 15.10 24.40 5.41
N GLU A 182 15.81 23.61 4.60
CA GLU A 182 16.41 24.07 3.33
C GLU A 182 15.98 23.25 2.11
N HIS A 183 15.88 21.92 2.26
CA HIS A 183 15.53 21.00 1.18
C HIS A 183 14.59 19.92 1.70
N GLU A 184 13.36 19.92 1.19
CA GLU A 184 12.36 18.89 1.47
C GLU A 184 12.38 17.80 0.38
N PRO A 185 12.03 16.54 0.70
CA PRO A 185 11.92 15.47 -0.28
C PRO A 185 11.02 15.85 -1.45
N GLN A 186 11.51 15.66 -2.67
CA GLN A 186 10.74 15.91 -3.88
C GLN A 186 10.02 14.63 -4.33
N PRO A 187 8.81 14.75 -4.92
CA PRO A 187 8.12 13.60 -5.44
C PRO A 187 8.85 13.02 -6.67
N LEU A 188 8.96 11.70 -6.72
CA LEU A 188 9.36 10.95 -7.92
C LEU A 188 8.35 11.14 -9.06
N ALA A 189 7.07 11.27 -8.71
CA ALA A 189 5.99 11.54 -9.65
C ALA A 189 4.74 12.09 -8.95
N THR A 190 3.89 12.73 -9.72
CA THR A 190 2.55 13.17 -9.30
C THR A 190 1.51 12.73 -10.32
N GLY A 191 0.26 12.53 -9.86
CA GLY A 191 -0.85 12.16 -10.72
C GLY A 191 -2.12 11.83 -9.94
N GLN A 192 -3.20 11.47 -10.63
CA GLN A 192 -4.44 10.99 -10.00
C GLN A 192 -4.45 9.47 -9.81
N HIS A 193 -3.69 8.76 -10.64
CA HIS A 193 -3.62 7.30 -10.66
C HIS A 193 -2.17 6.84 -10.66
N LEU A 194 -1.77 6.15 -9.60
CA LEU A 194 -0.48 5.50 -9.46
C LEU A 194 -0.63 3.99 -9.62
N VAL A 195 0.26 3.37 -10.40
CA VAL A 195 0.41 1.91 -10.50
C VAL A 195 1.86 1.57 -10.19
N LEU A 196 2.10 0.91 -9.07
CA LEU A 196 3.43 0.43 -8.66
C LEU A 196 3.67 -0.95 -9.26
N ALA A 197 4.89 -1.21 -9.74
CA ALA A 197 5.33 -2.48 -10.34
C ALA A 197 4.34 -3.06 -11.38
N PRO A 198 3.93 -2.27 -12.41
CA PRO A 198 3.00 -2.74 -13.43
C PRO A 198 3.48 -4.00 -14.16
N GLU A 199 4.78 -4.30 -14.18
CA GLU A 199 5.37 -5.50 -14.80
C GLU A 199 5.24 -6.77 -13.94
N SER A 200 4.94 -6.67 -12.63
CA SER A 200 4.98 -7.81 -11.71
C SER A 200 3.64 -8.01 -10.99
N PRO A 201 2.80 -8.99 -11.40
CA PRO A 201 1.52 -9.25 -10.75
C PRO A 201 1.63 -9.47 -9.23
N GLN A 202 2.70 -10.12 -8.74
CA GLN A 202 2.87 -10.34 -7.29
C GLN A 202 3.19 -9.07 -6.48
N LYS A 203 3.54 -7.97 -7.14
CA LYS A 203 3.91 -6.70 -6.52
C LYS A 203 2.98 -5.55 -6.94
N ARG A 204 2.12 -5.78 -7.94
CA ARG A 204 1.37 -4.71 -8.58
C ARG A 204 0.28 -4.19 -7.65
N VAL A 205 0.43 -2.95 -7.20
CA VAL A 205 -0.56 -2.19 -6.43
C VAL A 205 -0.94 -0.94 -7.21
N SER A 206 -2.21 -0.56 -7.13
CA SER A 206 -2.74 0.63 -7.76
C SER A 206 -3.50 1.49 -6.76
N ILE A 207 -3.19 2.78 -6.75
CA ILE A 207 -3.89 3.80 -5.97
C ILE A 207 -4.48 4.82 -6.94
N LYS A 208 -5.80 4.97 -6.91
CA LYS A 208 -6.51 5.99 -7.68
C LYS A 208 -7.23 6.92 -6.73
N SER A 209 -6.95 8.21 -6.84
CA SER A 209 -7.63 9.25 -6.09
C SER A 209 -8.78 9.83 -6.91
N GLU A 210 -9.95 9.98 -6.29
CA GLU A 210 -11.11 10.58 -6.95
C GLU A 210 -11.10 12.11 -6.88
N SER A 211 -10.42 12.69 -5.90
CA SER A 211 -10.59 14.11 -5.56
C SER A 211 -9.30 14.91 -5.34
N LEU A 212 -8.15 14.26 -5.20
CA LEU A 212 -6.88 14.93 -4.82
C LEU A 212 -5.70 14.39 -5.63
N PRO A 213 -4.74 15.25 -6.03
CA PRO A 213 -3.49 14.77 -6.62
C PRO A 213 -2.71 13.93 -5.62
N LEU A 214 -2.19 12.81 -6.11
CA LEU A 214 -1.24 11.96 -5.43
C LEU A 214 0.18 12.38 -5.79
N ALA A 215 1.08 12.26 -4.83
CA ALA A 215 2.51 12.41 -4.99
C ALA A 215 3.20 11.16 -4.45
N LEU A 216 4.12 10.60 -5.24
CA LEU A 216 4.94 9.46 -4.88
C LEU A 216 6.31 9.97 -4.45
N TYR A 217 6.73 9.65 -3.23
CA TYR A 217 8.02 10.04 -2.65
C TYR A 217 8.91 8.84 -2.38
N ASP A 218 10.21 9.10 -2.30
CA ASP A 218 11.18 8.18 -1.72
C ASP A 218 11.60 8.67 -0.33
N GLY A 219 11.06 8.05 0.73
CA GLY A 219 11.40 8.41 2.11
C GLY A 219 12.86 8.20 2.46
N ARG A 220 13.62 7.45 1.65
CA ARG A 220 15.06 7.26 1.84
C ARG A 220 15.86 8.52 1.52
N ALA A 221 15.27 9.47 0.81
CA ALA A 221 15.84 10.81 0.64
C ALA A 221 15.88 11.61 1.94
N LYS A 222 15.08 11.21 2.95
CA LYS A 222 15.10 11.80 4.29
C LYS A 222 15.91 10.94 5.27
N ALA A 223 15.47 9.70 5.50
CA ALA A 223 16.09 8.76 6.42
C ALA A 223 16.33 7.39 5.78
N GLN A 224 17.46 6.72 6.08
CA GLN A 224 17.83 5.45 5.43
C GLN A 224 16.78 4.32 5.57
N ASN A 225 16.01 4.32 6.66
CA ASN A 225 14.93 3.36 6.92
C ASN A 225 13.57 3.81 6.35
N GLY A 226 13.52 4.91 5.60
CA GLY A 226 12.31 5.44 4.97
C GLY A 226 11.74 4.49 3.92
N TRP A 227 10.42 4.55 3.74
CA TRP A 227 9.68 3.77 2.74
C TRP A 227 9.29 4.64 1.55
N TYR A 228 8.83 4.05 0.45
CA TYR A 228 8.18 4.84 -0.59
C TYR A 228 6.82 5.32 -0.08
N VAL A 229 6.48 6.57 -0.29
CA VAL A 229 5.24 7.15 0.27
C VAL A 229 4.36 7.65 -0.85
N VAL A 230 3.13 7.16 -0.91
CA VAL A 230 2.07 7.79 -1.70
C VAL A 230 1.27 8.70 -0.81
N ARG A 231 1.17 9.97 -1.19
CA ARG A 231 0.57 11.01 -0.37
C ARG A 231 -0.42 11.85 -1.16
N GLY A 232 -1.54 12.19 -0.53
CA GLY A 232 -2.46 13.23 -0.99
C GLY A 232 -2.70 14.25 0.12
N LEU A 233 -2.39 15.51 -0.16
CA LEU A 233 -2.62 16.60 0.79
C LEU A 233 -4.11 16.83 1.01
N LEU A 234 -4.51 17.01 2.26
CA LEU A 234 -5.91 17.27 2.60
C LEU A 234 -6.30 18.70 2.19
N PRO A 235 -7.51 18.90 1.64
CA PRO A 235 -7.95 20.21 1.18
C PRO A 235 -8.24 21.15 2.36
N ALA A 236 -7.80 22.41 2.23
CA ALA A 236 -8.14 23.48 3.17
C ALA A 236 -9.64 23.85 3.12
N GLY A 237 -10.19 24.31 4.24
CA GLY A 237 -11.56 24.85 4.31
C GLY A 237 -12.71 23.86 4.06
N LYS A 238 -12.42 22.57 3.86
CA LYS A 238 -13.43 21.54 3.57
C LYS A 238 -13.71 20.65 4.78
N SER A 239 -14.97 20.38 5.08
CA SER A 239 -15.42 19.33 6.01
C SER A 239 -16.14 18.20 5.26
N GLY A 240 -16.50 17.13 5.97
CA GLY A 240 -17.03 15.90 5.39
C GLY A 240 -15.91 15.08 4.75
N THR A 241 -16.11 14.57 3.54
CA THR A 241 -15.10 13.75 2.84
C THR A 241 -13.92 14.60 2.36
N LEU A 242 -12.74 14.37 2.94
CA LEU A 242 -11.50 15.07 2.61
C LEU A 242 -10.71 14.34 1.53
N ALA A 243 -10.65 13.00 1.58
CA ALA A 243 -9.97 12.18 0.58
C ALA A 243 -10.77 10.90 0.29
N LYS A 244 -10.71 10.42 -0.95
CA LYS A 244 -11.33 9.18 -1.38
C LYS A 244 -10.43 8.45 -2.37
N TRP A 245 -9.87 7.32 -1.96
CA TRP A 245 -8.90 6.53 -2.71
C TRP A 245 -9.43 5.13 -2.98
N GLN A 246 -9.20 4.62 -4.18
CA GLN A 246 -9.32 3.21 -4.51
C GLN A 246 -7.94 2.58 -4.41
N LEU A 247 -7.75 1.67 -3.45
CA LEU A 247 -6.51 0.92 -3.24
C LEU A 247 -6.76 -0.52 -3.70
N THR A 248 -6.13 -0.91 -4.80
CA THR A 248 -6.30 -2.24 -5.41
C THR A 248 -4.96 -2.90 -5.64
N ALA A 249 -4.93 -4.23 -5.69
CA ALA A 249 -3.74 -5.00 -6.00
C ALA A 249 -4.07 -6.11 -7.01
N SER A 250 -3.08 -6.56 -7.78
CA SER A 250 -3.26 -7.76 -8.60
C SER A 250 -3.39 -8.98 -7.70
N THR A 251 -4.31 -9.89 -8.03
CA THR A 251 -4.62 -11.07 -7.21
C THR A 251 -4.61 -12.34 -8.04
N ASP A 252 -4.47 -13.47 -7.35
CA ASP A 252 -4.54 -14.81 -7.92
C ASP A 252 -5.37 -15.73 -7.00
N ASP A 253 -6.54 -16.13 -7.49
CA ASP A 253 -7.49 -17.00 -6.77
C ASP A 253 -6.94 -18.41 -6.50
N ASN A 254 -5.94 -18.84 -7.28
CA ASN A 254 -5.28 -20.14 -7.12
C ASN A 254 -4.02 -20.05 -6.25
N TRP A 255 -3.65 -18.85 -5.78
CA TRP A 255 -2.47 -18.70 -4.97
C TRP A 255 -2.64 -19.34 -3.60
N LEU A 256 -1.65 -20.16 -3.24
CA LEU A 256 -1.48 -20.71 -1.90
C LEU A 256 -0.14 -20.24 -1.36
N ARG A 257 -0.13 -19.83 -0.09
CA ARG A 257 1.11 -19.48 0.60
C ARG A 257 2.03 -20.71 0.64
N ALA A 258 3.31 -20.51 0.34
CA ALA A 258 4.30 -21.55 0.57
C ALA A 258 4.30 -21.95 2.06
N PRO A 259 4.30 -23.25 2.39
CA PRO A 259 4.29 -23.70 3.78
C PRO A 259 5.57 -23.24 4.50
N VAL A 260 5.42 -22.76 5.73
CA VAL A 260 6.57 -22.49 6.60
C VAL A 260 6.90 -23.78 7.34
N ILE A 261 7.89 -24.51 6.84
CA ILE A 261 8.29 -25.80 7.43
C ILE A 261 9.31 -25.54 8.53
N GLY A 262 8.83 -25.48 9.77
CA GLY A 262 9.68 -25.41 10.96
C GLY A 262 10.33 -26.76 11.24
N HIS A 263 11.66 -26.80 11.33
CA HIS A 263 12.41 -27.97 11.77
C HIS A 263 13.59 -27.54 12.65
N SER A 264 14.26 -28.49 13.31
CA SER A 264 15.49 -28.22 14.06
C SER A 264 16.55 -27.66 13.11
N GLN A 265 17.02 -26.43 13.36
CA GLN A 265 18.11 -25.80 12.60
C GLN A 265 19.49 -26.33 13.00
N VAL A 266 19.60 -26.99 14.17
CA VAL A 266 20.82 -27.67 14.63
C VAL A 266 20.91 -29.10 14.07
N GLY A 267 19.79 -29.65 13.60
CA GLY A 267 19.66 -31.02 13.13
C GLY A 267 19.14 -31.98 14.21
N TYR A 268 19.32 -33.28 13.99
CA TYR A 268 18.85 -34.34 14.86
C TYR A 268 19.96 -35.39 15.01
N LEU A 269 20.09 -35.97 16.20
CA LEU A 269 20.94 -37.16 16.37
C LEU A 269 20.36 -38.34 15.58
N PRO A 270 21.18 -39.32 15.17
CA PRO A 270 20.71 -40.47 14.38
C PRO A 270 19.46 -41.15 14.96
N GLN A 271 19.47 -41.40 16.27
CA GLN A 271 18.38 -42.08 17.00
C GLN A 271 17.28 -41.15 17.53
N GLN A 272 17.39 -39.84 17.33
CA GLN A 272 16.37 -38.89 17.76
C GLN A 272 15.19 -38.88 16.78
N THR A 273 13.97 -38.76 17.31
CA THR A 273 12.76 -38.55 16.52
C THR A 273 12.85 -37.21 15.76
N LYS A 274 12.69 -37.26 14.44
CA LYS A 274 12.75 -36.10 13.55
C LYS A 274 11.33 -35.56 13.37
N ARG A 275 11.10 -34.28 13.69
CA ARG A 275 9.78 -33.63 13.62
C ARG A 275 9.89 -32.33 12.83
N ALA A 276 9.05 -32.18 11.83
CA ALA A 276 8.77 -30.91 11.19
C ALA A 276 7.38 -30.42 11.61
N VAL A 277 7.21 -29.12 11.74
CA VAL A 277 5.93 -28.44 11.96
C VAL A 277 5.63 -27.66 10.69
N ILE A 278 4.41 -27.81 10.18
CA ILE A 278 3.90 -27.14 8.98
C ILE A 278 2.76 -26.24 9.41
#